data_AF-A0A379GEI2-F1
#
_entry.id   AF-A0A379GEI2-F1
#
_cell.length_a   1.000
_cell.length_b   1.000
_cell.length_c   1.000
_cell.angle_alpha   90.00
_cell.angle_beta   90.00
_cell.angle_gamma   90.00
#
_symmetry.space_group_name_H-M   'P 1'
#
loop_
_entity.id
_entity.type
_entity.pdbx_description
1 polymer ?
#
loop_
_entity_poly.entity_id
_entity_poly.type
_entity_poly.pdbx_seq_one_letter_code
_entity_poly.pdbx_strand_id
1 'polypeptide(L)'
;MIIYGRIVESAINRGRNTINIPDTVGYTTPYQFGGIITNLFERVPNIDKAVISVHCHDDLGMAVANSITAVQAGARQVEGTINGLGERAR
;
A
#
# COMPACT_ATOMS: atom_id res chain seq x y z
N MET A 1 8.77 -10.24 -3.21
CA MET A 1 7.30 -10.42 -3.32
C MET A 1 6.76 -11.65 -2.60
N ILE A 2 7.32 -12.86 -2.80
CA ILE A 2 6.79 -14.11 -2.21
C ILE A 2 6.72 -14.07 -0.67
N ILE A 3 7.75 -13.57 0.00
CA ILE A 3 7.77 -13.45 1.47
C ILE A 3 6.70 -12.44 1.95
N TYR A 4 6.54 -11.35 1.22
CA TYR A 4 5.61 -10.28 1.57
C TYR A 4 4.16 -10.75 1.58
N GLY A 5 3.74 -11.46 0.52
CA GLY A 5 2.40 -12.07 0.45
C GLY A 5 2.12 -13.08 1.58
N ARG A 6 3.11 -13.90 1.95
CA ARG A 6 2.96 -14.86 3.08
C ARG A 6 2.73 -14.17 4.43
N ILE A 7 3.39 -13.04 4.65
CA ILE A 7 3.21 -12.26 5.89
C ILE A 7 1.81 -11.64 5.91
N VAL A 8 1.36 -11.07 4.79
CA VAL A 8 0.00 -10.52 4.64
C VAL A 8 -1.03 -11.62 4.91
N GLU A 9 -0.93 -12.76 4.22
CA GLU A 9 -1.82 -13.91 4.42
C GLU A 9 -1.88 -14.36 5.89
N SER A 10 -0.72 -14.47 6.53
CA SER A 10 -0.61 -14.87 7.94
C SER A 10 -1.24 -13.84 8.89
N ALA A 11 -1.10 -12.55 8.60
CA ALA A 11 -1.73 -11.48 9.37
C ALA A 11 -3.27 -11.56 9.26
N ILE A 12 -3.81 -11.77 8.06
CA ILE A 12 -5.25 -11.95 7.84
C ILE A 12 -5.75 -13.19 8.57
N ASN A 13 -5.03 -14.31 8.50
CA ASN A 13 -5.38 -15.55 9.21
C ASN A 13 -5.39 -15.37 10.75
N ARG A 14 -4.68 -14.37 11.27
CA ARG A 14 -4.69 -13.96 12.68
C ARG A 14 -5.75 -12.91 13.01
N GLY A 15 -6.71 -12.68 12.11
CA GLY A 15 -7.85 -11.79 12.33
C GLY A 15 -7.56 -10.31 12.08
N ARG A 16 -6.49 -9.97 11.35
CA ARG A 16 -6.25 -8.58 10.95
C ARG A 16 -7.18 -8.21 9.81
N ASN A 17 -7.98 -7.18 10.03
CA ASN A 17 -8.99 -6.66 9.13
C ASN A 17 -8.50 -5.46 8.29
N THR A 18 -7.34 -4.89 8.62
CA THR A 18 -6.67 -3.85 7.84
C THR A 18 -5.17 -4.09 7.83
N ILE A 19 -4.55 -4.03 6.66
CA ILE A 19 -3.11 -4.23 6.48
C ILE A 19 -2.55 -3.05 5.70
N ASN A 20 -1.61 -2.32 6.31
CA ASN A 20 -0.96 -1.18 5.70
C ASN A 20 0.29 -1.60 4.90
N ILE A 21 0.39 -1.07 3.68
CA ILE A 21 1.49 -1.25 2.75
C ILE A 21 2.16 0.13 2.53
N PRO A 22 3.25 0.43 3.25
CA PRO A 22 3.91 1.72 3.14
C PRO A 22 4.91 1.78 1.97
N ASP A 23 4.97 2.92 1.29
CA ASP A 23 6.16 3.33 0.51
C ASP A 23 7.12 4.07 1.44
N THR A 24 7.75 3.32 2.34
CA THR A 24 8.56 3.89 3.42
C THR A 24 9.69 4.79 2.92
N VAL A 25 10.31 4.44 1.79
CA VAL A 25 11.43 5.21 1.23
C VAL A 25 10.95 6.34 0.31
N GLY A 26 9.76 6.24 -0.27
CA GLY A 26 9.17 7.26 -1.14
C GLY A 26 9.71 7.25 -2.57
N TYR A 27 10.36 6.15 -2.99
CA TYR A 27 11.03 6.04 -4.30
C TYR A 27 10.26 5.21 -5.32
N THR A 28 9.04 4.76 -4.99
CA THR A 28 8.23 4.05 -5.98
C THR A 28 7.58 5.02 -6.93
N THR A 29 7.53 4.66 -8.21
CA THR A 29 6.70 5.36 -9.20
C THR A 29 5.27 4.81 -9.17
N PRO A 30 4.27 5.54 -9.70
CA PRO A 30 2.88 5.09 -9.69
C PRO A 30 2.68 3.72 -10.34
N TYR A 31 3.38 3.45 -11.45
CA TYR A 31 3.36 2.14 -12.12
C TYR A 31 3.90 1.03 -11.21
N GLN A 32 5.02 1.27 -10.54
CA GLN A 32 5.63 0.28 -9.64
C GLN A 32 4.75 0.03 -8.42
N PHE A 33 4.27 1.09 -7.76
CA PHE A 33 3.46 0.96 -6.55
C PHE A 33 2.11 0.30 -6.83
N GLY A 34 1.43 0.72 -7.91
CA GLY A 34 0.24 0.04 -8.41
C GLY A 34 0.48 -1.45 -8.66
N GLY A 35 1.59 -1.79 -9.33
CA GLY A 35 1.98 -3.18 -9.58
C GLY A 35 2.21 -3.99 -8.30
N ILE A 36 2.75 -3.40 -7.24
CA ILE A 36 2.89 -4.06 -5.93
C ILE A 36 1.50 -4.43 -5.38
N ILE A 37 0.56 -3.49 -5.40
CA ILE A 37 -0.80 -3.70 -4.90
C ILE A 37 -1.56 -4.73 -5.75
N THR A 38 -1.52 -4.62 -7.08
CA THR A 38 -2.11 -5.62 -7.99
C THR A 38 -1.57 -7.01 -7.69
N ASN A 39 -0.25 -7.15 -7.50
CA ASN A 39 0.36 -8.43 -7.24
C ASN A 39 -0.05 -9.03 -5.88
N LEU A 40 -0.30 -8.20 -4.86
CA LEU A 40 -0.87 -8.67 -3.59
C LEU A 40 -2.27 -9.24 -3.83
N PHE A 41 -3.14 -8.51 -4.53
CA PHE A 41 -4.51 -8.95 -4.84
C PHE A 41 -4.55 -10.24 -5.67
N GLU A 42 -3.58 -10.44 -6.57
CA GLU A 42 -3.49 -11.66 -7.38
C GLU A 42 -2.97 -12.88 -6.61
N ARG A 43 -2.16 -12.68 -5.56
CA ARG A 43 -1.35 -13.77 -4.97
C ARG A 43 -1.70 -14.13 -3.54
N VAL A 44 -2.36 -13.25 -2.80
CA VAL A 44 -2.73 -13.51 -1.40
C VAL A 44 -4.14 -14.10 -1.36
N PRO A 45 -4.31 -15.40 -1.05
CA PRO A 45 -5.59 -16.11 -1.27
C PRO A 45 -6.78 -15.59 -0.45
N ASN A 46 -6.51 -14.97 0.70
CA ASN A 46 -7.51 -14.46 1.64
C ASN A 46 -7.53 -12.93 1.71
N ILE A 47 -6.98 -12.24 0.70
CA ILE A 47 -6.80 -10.78 0.74
C ILE A 47 -8.11 -10.01 0.84
N ASP A 48 -9.20 -10.55 0.30
CA ASP A 48 -10.55 -10.01 0.35
C ASP A 48 -11.13 -9.90 1.77
N LYS A 49 -10.55 -10.61 2.74
CA LYS A 49 -10.96 -10.57 4.15
C LYS A 49 -10.37 -9.38 4.93
N ALA A 50 -9.50 -8.58 4.31
CA ALA A 50 -8.91 -7.40 4.93
C ALA A 50 -8.91 -6.21 3.97
N VAL A 51 -9.02 -5.01 4.54
CA VAL A 51 -8.79 -3.76 3.82
C VAL A 51 -7.28 -3.56 3.63
N ILE A 52 -6.85 -3.41 2.38
CA ILE A 52 -5.49 -2.95 2.10
C ILE A 52 -5.48 -1.43 2.25
N SER A 53 -4.69 -0.96 3.21
CA SER A 53 -4.32 0.44 3.45
C SER A 53 -2.97 0.72 2.78
N VAL A 54 -2.77 1.94 2.29
CA VAL A 54 -1.49 2.39 1.76
C VAL A 54 -1.03 3.67 2.43
N HIS A 55 0.28 3.81 2.61
CA HIS A 55 0.92 4.97 3.20
C HIS A 55 2.07 5.40 2.28
N CYS A 56 1.83 6.38 1.41
CA CYS A 56 2.81 6.79 0.42
C CYS A 56 3.56 8.05 0.90
N HIS A 57 4.90 8.03 0.78
CA HIS A 57 5.73 9.21 1.04
C HIS A 57 6.03 9.98 -0.25
N ASP A 58 6.39 11.26 -0.10
CA ASP A 58 6.46 12.23 -1.20
C ASP A 58 7.90 12.59 -1.63
N ASP A 59 8.87 11.74 -1.34
CA ASP A 59 10.29 11.99 -1.62
C ASP A 59 10.60 12.32 -3.09
N LEU A 60 9.75 11.87 -4.02
CA LEU A 60 9.81 12.17 -5.45
C LEU A 60 8.62 13.01 -5.98
N GLY A 61 7.78 13.58 -5.09
CA GLY A 61 6.56 14.30 -5.48
C GLY A 61 5.46 13.40 -6.05
N MET A 62 5.46 12.11 -5.67
CA MET A 62 4.59 11.06 -6.23
C MET A 62 3.62 10.46 -5.23
N ALA A 63 3.54 10.93 -3.97
CA ALA A 63 2.74 10.29 -2.92
C ALA A 63 1.26 10.17 -3.30
N VAL A 64 0.69 11.25 -3.83
CA VAL A 64 -0.72 11.28 -4.27
C VAL A 64 -0.93 10.36 -5.46
N ALA A 65 -0.03 10.37 -6.44
CA ALA A 65 -0.14 9.51 -7.63
C ALA A 65 -0.02 8.03 -7.25
N ASN A 66 0.91 7.66 -6.37
CA ASN A 66 1.06 6.30 -5.84
C ASN A 66 -0.22 5.86 -5.09
N SER A 67 -0.79 6.74 -4.27
CA SER A 67 -2.03 6.46 -3.53
C SER A 67 -3.22 6.23 -4.47
N ILE A 68 -3.38 7.04 -5.51
CA ILE A 68 -4.45 6.88 -6.51
C ILE A 68 -4.30 5.55 -7.25
N THR A 69 -3.10 5.22 -7.72
CA THR A 69 -2.88 3.96 -8.46
C THR A 69 -3.07 2.74 -7.55
N ALA A 70 -2.71 2.82 -6.27
CA ALA A 70 -3.02 1.78 -5.30
C ALA A 70 -4.52 1.57 -5.12
N VAL A 71 -5.31 2.65 -5.06
CA VAL A 71 -6.78 2.56 -4.99
C VAL A 71 -7.35 1.91 -6.25
N GLN A 72 -6.84 2.27 -7.43
CA GLN A 72 -7.20 1.64 -8.70
C GLN A 72 -6.89 0.14 -8.70
N ALA A 73 -5.77 -0.26 -8.08
CA ALA A 73 -5.34 -1.65 -7.95
C ALA A 73 -6.08 -2.45 -6.87
N GLY A 74 -6.93 -1.82 -6.06
CA GLY A 74 -7.80 -2.51 -5.10
C GLY A 74 -7.68 -2.02 -3.65
N ALA A 75 -6.70 -1.17 -3.31
CA ALA A 75 -6.61 -0.59 -1.97
C ALA A 75 -7.86 0.24 -1.64
N ARG A 76 -8.28 0.25 -0.38
CA ARG A 76 -9.52 0.92 0.06
C ARG A 76 -9.32 1.88 1.23
N GLN A 77 -8.10 2.02 1.71
CA GLN A 77 -7.72 3.02 2.70
C GLN A 77 -6.42 3.69 2.27
N VAL A 78 -6.34 5.01 2.47
CA VAL A 78 -5.15 5.81 2.24
C VAL A 78 -4.81 6.50 3.56
N GLU A 79 -3.59 6.29 4.04
CA GLU A 79 -3.01 7.01 5.16
C GLU A 79 -2.21 8.20 4.64
N GLY A 80 -2.50 9.37 5.22
CA GLY A 80 -1.85 10.62 4.88
C GLY A 80 -2.19 11.69 5.90
N THR A 81 -1.78 12.91 5.62
CA THR A 81 -1.91 14.04 6.55
C THR A 81 -2.41 15.28 5.83
N ILE A 82 -3.03 16.19 6.59
CA ILE A 82 -3.47 17.48 6.08
C ILE A 82 -2.24 18.24 5.55
N ASN A 83 -2.33 18.72 4.30
CA ASN A 83 -1.26 19.44 3.60
C ASN A 83 0.07 18.65 3.47
N GLY A 84 0.04 17.31 3.55
CA GLY A 84 1.24 16.49 3.39
C GLY A 84 2.25 16.62 4.54
N LEU A 85 1.83 17.08 5.73
CA LEU A 85 2.73 17.19 6.87
C LEU A 85 3.30 15.82 7.28
N GLY A 86 4.62 15.65 7.17
CA GLY A 86 5.32 14.41 7.49
C GLY A 86 6.83 14.61 7.63
N GLU A 87 7.55 13.49 7.81
CA GLU A 87 9.01 13.49 7.81
C GLU A 87 9.55 13.60 6.37
N ARG A 88 10.70 14.28 6.21
CA ARG A 88 11.39 14.49 4.92
C ARG A 88 10.61 15.39 3.96
N ALA A 89 10.31 14.90 2.76
CA ALA A 89 9.71 15.68 1.68
C ALA A 89 8.25 16.02 1.97
N ARG A 90 7.86 17.23 1.55
CA ARG A 90 6.54 17.85 1.70
C ARG A 90 6.04 18.28 0.33
#